data_AF-A0A7C7EI13-F1
#
_entry.id   AF-A0A7C7EI13-F1
#
_cell.length_a   1.000
_cell.length_b   1.000
_cell.length_c   1.000
_cell.angle_alpha   90.00
_cell.angle_beta   90.00
_cell.angle_gamma   90.00
#
_symmetry.space_group_name_H-M   'P 1'
#
loop_
_entity.id
_entity.type
_entity.pdbx_description
1 polymer ?
#
loop_
_entity_poly.entity_id
_entity_poly.type
_entity_poly.pdbx_seq_one_letter_code
_entity_poly.pdbx_strand_id
1 'polypeptide(L)'
;MTTKNEVLGYLPDERPPIIGLIFFALQQIVVMFPATVLVALITGFHVSTTIFASGLATLGFILITGRQIPLYYGSSFSYIAAIASIMSAEQFAAYSLNDKISVAQFGIVMSGFVSILAGIIINKSGKDKIDRVLPPTVTGSIAIIIGLSLAATAMTDASTFPAAAQANPSAGSWAWTIAIITLLSTILYSVYLKGKLSQLPILFGLITGYV
;
A
#
# COMPACT_ATOMS: atom_id res chain seq x y z
N MET A 1 30.67 24.24 -20.07
CA MET A 1 29.32 24.59 -19.56
C MET A 1 28.84 23.42 -18.73
N THR A 2 28.96 23.52 -17.40
CA THR A 2 28.46 22.54 -16.46
C THR A 2 26.94 22.64 -16.40
N THR A 3 26.25 21.72 -17.07
CA THR A 3 24.80 21.53 -16.89
C THR A 3 24.59 21.13 -15.44
N LYS A 4 24.21 22.09 -14.58
CA LYS A 4 23.62 21.80 -13.28
C LYS A 4 22.42 20.89 -13.58
N ASN A 5 22.54 19.61 -13.27
CA ASN A 5 21.38 18.75 -13.08
C ASN A 5 20.67 19.31 -11.85
N GLU A 6 19.85 20.34 -12.03
CA GLU A 6 18.88 20.71 -11.02
C GLU A 6 18.01 19.49 -10.83
N VAL A 7 18.15 18.83 -9.68
CA VAL A 7 17.23 17.80 -9.25
C VAL A 7 15.88 18.49 -9.14
N LEU A 8 15.04 18.31 -10.15
CA LEU A 8 13.73 18.94 -10.25
C LEU A 8 12.74 18.19 -9.33
N GLY A 9 12.92 18.34 -8.01
CA GLY A 9 12.10 17.69 -6.99
C GLY A 9 12.76 17.71 -5.61
N TYR A 10 11.98 17.43 -4.57
CA TYR A 10 12.54 17.31 -3.22
C TYR A 10 13.24 15.97 -3.02
N LEU A 11 14.40 16.00 -2.38
CA LEU A 11 15.12 14.81 -1.90
C LEU A 11 14.62 14.36 -0.51
N PRO A 12 14.86 13.10 -0.09
CA PRO A 12 14.40 12.58 1.20
C PRO A 12 14.91 13.36 2.43
N ASP A 13 16.08 13.98 2.32
CA ASP A 13 16.74 14.78 3.36
C ASP A 13 16.26 16.25 3.39
N GLU A 14 15.59 16.69 2.32
CA GLU A 14 15.08 18.05 2.23
C GLU A 14 13.76 18.22 2.97
N ARG A 15 13.52 19.44 3.47
CA ARG A 15 12.28 19.80 4.16
C ARG A 15 11.46 20.75 3.28
N PRO A 16 10.43 20.26 2.58
CA PRO A 16 9.51 21.12 1.86
C PRO A 16 8.83 22.14 2.79
N PRO A 17 8.32 23.26 2.24
CA PRO A 17 7.46 24.16 3.01
C PRO A 17 6.25 23.39 3.54
N ILE A 18 5.73 23.83 4.69
CA ILE A 18 4.65 23.15 5.44
C ILE A 18 3.45 22.82 4.54
N ILE A 19 3.06 23.75 3.67
CA ILE A 19 1.96 23.53 2.71
C ILE A 19 2.28 22.39 1.73
N GLY A 20 3.51 22.34 1.22
CA GLY A 20 3.96 21.26 0.34
C GLY A 20 3.98 19.91 1.06
N LEU A 21 4.41 19.87 2.32
CA LEU A 21 4.38 18.66 3.15
C LEU A 21 2.96 18.10 3.30
N ILE A 22 1.95 18.97 3.46
CA ILE A 22 0.56 18.54 3.55
C ILE A 22 0.12 17.86 2.25
N PHE A 23 0.44 18.43 1.08
CA PHE A 23 0.10 17.80 -0.20
C PHE A 23 0.81 16.46 -0.41
N PHE A 24 2.09 16.35 -0.03
CA PHE A 24 2.81 15.07 -0.08
C PHE A 24 2.22 14.03 0.87
N ALA A 25 1.84 14.44 2.09
CA ALA A 25 1.19 13.56 3.04
C ALA A 25 -0.18 13.10 2.53
N LEU A 26 -0.98 13.99 1.94
CA LEU A 26 -2.26 13.64 1.33
C LEU A 26 -2.09 12.66 0.18
N GLN A 27 -1.11 12.86 -0.71
CA GLN A 27 -0.82 11.88 -1.74
C GLN A 27 -0.46 10.53 -1.15
N GLN A 28 0.42 10.49 -0.13
CA GLN A 28 0.83 9.24 0.47
C GLN A 28 -0.37 8.48 1.08
N ILE A 29 -1.30 9.21 1.70
CA ILE A 29 -2.56 8.65 2.20
C ILE A 29 -3.34 8.07 1.03
N VAL A 30 -3.56 8.83 -0.05
CA VAL A 30 -4.31 8.36 -1.23
C VAL A 30 -3.70 7.10 -1.84
N VAL A 31 -2.38 7.01 -1.89
CA VAL A 31 -1.66 5.85 -2.47
C VAL A 31 -1.82 4.61 -1.60
N MET A 32 -1.70 4.75 -0.28
CA MET A 32 -1.62 3.60 0.64
C MET A 32 -2.97 3.19 1.24
N PHE A 33 -3.95 4.09 1.23
CA PHE A 33 -5.25 3.88 1.85
C PHE A 33 -6.07 2.76 1.20
N PRO A 34 -6.27 2.71 -0.14
CA PRO A 34 -7.11 1.68 -0.76
C PRO A 34 -6.60 0.28 -0.45
N ALA A 35 -5.29 0.07 -0.56
CA ALA A 35 -4.65 -1.21 -0.26
C ALA A 35 -4.84 -1.63 1.21
N THR A 36 -4.59 -0.70 2.14
CA THR A 36 -4.71 -0.98 3.58
C THR A 36 -6.15 -1.29 3.99
N VAL A 37 -7.12 -0.54 3.45
CA VAL A 37 -8.56 -0.73 3.69
C VAL A 37 -9.04 -2.03 3.08
N LEU A 38 -8.64 -2.32 1.85
CA LEU A 38 -9.03 -3.54 1.13
C LEU A 38 -8.64 -4.79 1.93
N VAL A 39 -7.40 -4.85 2.44
CA VAL A 39 -6.98 -5.99 3.26
C VAL A 39 -7.85 -6.10 4.52
N ALA A 40 -8.11 -4.99 5.21
CA ALA A 40 -8.94 -5.00 6.41
C ALA A 40 -10.36 -5.51 6.12
N LEU A 41 -10.95 -5.10 4.99
CA LEU A 41 -12.26 -5.55 4.56
C LEU A 41 -12.28 -7.05 4.22
N ILE A 42 -11.28 -7.53 3.46
CA ILE A 42 -11.16 -8.95 3.09
C ILE A 42 -10.94 -9.84 4.32
N THR A 43 -10.14 -9.39 5.30
CA THR A 43 -9.85 -10.17 6.51
C THR A 43 -10.91 -10.01 7.61
N GLY A 44 -11.89 -9.13 7.42
CA GLY A 44 -12.90 -8.81 8.43
C GLY A 44 -12.36 -8.02 9.62
N PHE A 45 -11.20 -7.38 9.49
CA PHE A 45 -10.60 -6.53 10.52
C PHE A 45 -11.26 -5.15 10.54
N HIS A 46 -11.24 -4.50 11.70
CA HIS A 46 -11.68 -3.12 11.83
C HIS A 46 -10.76 -2.18 11.03
N VAL A 47 -11.34 -1.47 10.05
CA VAL A 47 -10.61 -0.57 9.15
C VAL A 47 -9.87 0.51 9.93
N SER A 48 -10.56 1.18 10.88
CA SER A 48 -9.98 2.25 11.70
C SER A 48 -8.75 1.78 12.50
N THR A 49 -8.82 0.59 13.10
CA THR A 49 -7.71 0.00 13.86
C THR A 49 -6.54 -0.34 12.95
N THR A 50 -6.82 -0.89 11.77
CA THR A 50 -5.79 -1.25 10.79
C THR A 50 -5.04 -0.02 10.28
N ILE A 51 -5.75 1.05 9.93
CA ILE A 51 -5.15 2.32 9.50
C ILE A 51 -4.35 2.96 10.64
N PHE A 52 -4.89 2.97 11.86
CA PHE A 52 -4.19 3.50 13.03
C PHE A 52 -2.89 2.74 13.30
N ALA A 53 -2.93 1.41 13.27
CA ALA A 53 -1.74 0.57 13.46
C ALA A 53 -0.71 0.77 12.34
N SER A 54 -1.14 0.90 11.09
CA SER A 54 -0.28 1.22 9.93
C SER A 54 0.43 2.57 10.09
N GLY A 55 -0.30 3.61 10.53
CA GLY A 55 0.29 4.92 10.84
C GLY A 55 1.29 4.86 11.99
N LEU A 56 0.93 4.17 13.08
CA LEU A 56 1.81 4.00 14.24
C LEU A 56 3.09 3.22 13.89
N ALA A 57 2.96 2.15 13.12
CA ALA A 57 4.11 1.36 12.65
C ALA A 57 5.04 2.20 11.76
N THR A 58 4.47 3.02 10.87
CA THR A 58 5.23 3.94 10.02
C THR A 58 6.01 4.96 10.85
N LEU A 59 5.38 5.57 11.85
CA LEU A 59 6.05 6.51 12.76
C LEU A 59 7.16 5.81 13.56
N GLY A 60 6.87 4.63 14.10
CA GLY A 60 7.86 3.82 14.83
C GLY A 60 9.07 3.48 13.96
N PHE A 61 8.85 3.06 12.71
CA PHE A 61 9.92 2.74 11.77
C PHE A 61 10.80 3.96 11.44
N ILE A 62 10.19 5.11 11.16
CA ILE A 62 10.92 6.34 10.85
C ILE A 62 11.80 6.76 12.04
N LEU A 63 11.30 6.59 13.27
CA LEU A 63 12.08 6.89 14.49
C LEU A 63 13.22 5.89 14.70
N ILE A 64 12.97 4.59 14.51
CA ILE A 64 13.98 3.53 14.66
C ILE A 64 15.11 3.68 13.64
N THR A 65 14.77 4.04 12.39
CA THR A 65 15.76 4.23 11.30
C THR A 65 16.45 5.59 11.30
N GLY A 66 16.19 6.43 12.31
CA GLY A 66 16.80 7.76 12.41
C GLY A 66 16.42 8.67 11.23
N ARG A 67 15.22 8.49 10.65
CA ARG A 67 14.68 9.27 9.52
C ARG A 67 15.50 9.15 8.22
N GLN A 68 16.30 8.09 8.07
CA GLN A 68 17.13 7.88 6.89
C GLN A 68 16.40 7.16 5.75
N ILE A 69 15.38 6.36 6.08
CA ILE A 69 14.68 5.51 5.12
C ILE A 69 13.21 5.98 5.01
N PRO A 70 12.80 6.56 3.87
CA PRO A 70 11.44 7.06 3.69
C PRO A 70 10.49 5.92 3.24
N LEU A 71 10.11 5.04 4.16
CA LEU A 71 9.15 3.96 3.90
C LEU A 71 7.87 4.11 4.71
N TYR A 72 6.75 3.70 4.10
CA TYR A 72 5.43 3.61 4.70
C TYR A 72 5.05 2.14 4.90
N TYR A 73 4.44 1.81 6.04
CA TYR A 73 3.99 0.47 6.37
C TYR A 73 2.49 0.31 6.11
N GLY A 74 2.12 -0.33 4.99
CA GLY A 74 0.75 -0.72 4.69
C GLY A 74 0.41 -2.17 5.09
N SER A 75 -0.83 -2.57 4.85
CA SER A 75 -1.26 -3.97 5.03
C SER A 75 -0.58 -4.89 4.01
N SER A 76 -0.01 -6.01 4.47
CA SER A 76 0.67 -6.95 3.59
C SER A 76 -0.30 -7.98 2.99
N PHE A 77 -0.45 -7.96 1.66
CA PHE A 77 -1.29 -8.89 0.91
C PHE A 77 -0.84 -10.35 1.02
N SER A 78 0.44 -10.60 1.34
CA SER A 78 0.95 -11.95 1.57
C SER A 78 0.28 -12.66 2.75
N TYR A 79 -0.32 -11.90 3.68
CA TYR A 79 -1.00 -12.45 4.84
C TYR A 79 -2.47 -12.77 4.60
N ILE A 80 -3.07 -12.35 3.48
CA ILE A 80 -4.52 -12.57 3.22
C ILE A 80 -4.86 -14.06 3.28
N ALA A 81 -4.12 -14.92 2.57
CA ALA A 81 -4.40 -16.35 2.54
C ALA A 81 -4.28 -17.01 3.92
N ALA A 82 -3.29 -16.60 4.71
CA ALA A 82 -3.07 -17.13 6.06
C ALA A 82 -4.13 -16.63 7.06
N ILE A 83 -4.54 -15.36 6.97
CA ILE A 83 -5.61 -14.84 7.83
C ILE A 83 -6.94 -15.47 7.41
N ALA A 84 -7.25 -15.53 6.12
CA ALA A 84 -8.48 -16.13 5.61
C ALA A 84 -8.65 -17.58 6.08
N SER A 85 -7.59 -18.38 6.07
CA SER A 85 -7.64 -19.76 6.54
C SER A 85 -7.93 -19.87 8.05
N ILE A 86 -7.39 -18.96 8.87
CA ILE A 86 -7.72 -18.88 10.30
C ILE A 86 -9.18 -18.45 10.49
N MET A 87 -9.63 -17.45 9.74
CA MET A 87 -11.00 -16.91 9.87
C MET A 87 -12.07 -17.93 9.47
N SER A 88 -11.77 -18.81 8.50
CA SER A 88 -12.66 -19.85 7.98
C SER A 88 -12.47 -21.24 8.63
N ALA A 89 -11.50 -21.41 9.54
CA ALA A 89 -11.25 -22.71 10.15
C ALA A 89 -12.43 -23.14 11.04
N GLU A 90 -12.86 -24.40 10.86
CA GLU A 90 -14.03 -24.98 11.53
C GLU A 90 -13.87 -25.00 13.07
N GLN A 91 -12.64 -25.14 13.55
CA GLN A 91 -12.27 -25.09 14.97
C GLN A 91 -12.62 -23.75 15.63
N PHE A 92 -12.71 -22.68 14.84
CA PHE A 92 -13.11 -21.36 15.31
C PHE A 92 -14.53 -20.99 14.89
N ALA A 93 -15.32 -21.90 14.32
CA ALA A 93 -16.66 -21.59 13.82
C ALA A 93 -17.60 -20.98 14.90
N ALA A 94 -17.45 -21.42 16.16
CA ALA A 94 -18.23 -20.91 17.30
C ALA A 94 -17.69 -19.61 17.91
N TYR A 95 -16.52 -19.12 17.47
CA TYR A 95 -15.87 -17.95 18.06
C TYR A 95 -16.50 -16.66 17.53
N SER A 96 -16.57 -15.63 18.37
CA SER A 96 -16.98 -14.31 17.91
C SER A 96 -15.94 -13.75 16.92
N LEU A 97 -16.33 -12.78 16.10
CA LEU A 97 -15.42 -12.17 15.13
C LEU A 97 -14.15 -11.63 15.80
N ASN A 98 -14.29 -10.97 16.95
CA ASN A 98 -13.15 -10.40 17.68
C ASN A 98 -12.22 -11.49 18.24
N ASP A 99 -12.75 -12.65 18.64
CA ASP A 99 -11.92 -13.76 19.11
C ASP A 99 -11.10 -14.37 17.97
N LYS A 100 -11.72 -14.54 16.79
CA LYS A 100 -11.01 -14.98 15.57
C LYS A 100 -9.90 -14.00 15.18
N ILE A 101 -10.21 -12.70 15.22
CA ILE A 101 -9.24 -11.63 14.97
C ILE A 101 -8.09 -11.72 15.97
N SER A 102 -8.37 -11.95 17.25
CA SER A 102 -7.34 -12.09 18.28
C SER A 102 -6.39 -13.27 18.00
N VAL A 103 -6.92 -14.40 17.55
CA VAL A 103 -6.08 -15.56 17.15
C VAL A 103 -5.23 -15.22 15.94
N ALA A 104 -5.80 -14.57 14.92
CA ALA A 104 -5.04 -14.12 13.75
C ALA A 104 -3.96 -13.09 14.12
N GLN A 105 -4.27 -12.15 15.02
CA GLN A 105 -3.34 -11.15 15.54
C GLN A 105 -2.16 -11.79 16.27
N PHE A 106 -2.41 -12.83 17.08
CA PHE A 106 -1.33 -13.58 17.71
C PHE A 106 -0.39 -14.18 16.66
N GLY A 107 -0.93 -14.79 15.61
CA GLY A 107 -0.13 -15.30 14.48
C GLY A 107 0.71 -14.21 13.80
N ILE A 108 0.12 -13.03 13.58
CA ILE A 108 0.82 -11.86 12.99
C ILE A 108 1.94 -11.35 13.90
N VAL A 109 1.72 -11.31 15.21
CA VAL A 109 2.77 -10.91 16.17
C VAL A 109 3.91 -11.93 16.16
N MET A 110 3.60 -13.23 16.15
CA MET A 110 4.59 -14.29 16.08
C MET A 110 5.40 -14.27 14.78
N SER A 111 4.76 -13.99 13.63
CA SER A 111 5.48 -13.81 12.37
C SER A 111 6.39 -12.56 12.38
N GLY A 112 5.99 -11.52 13.10
CA GLY A 112 6.84 -10.36 13.41
C GLY A 112 8.13 -10.76 14.13
N PHE A 113 8.04 -11.60 15.16
CA PHE A 113 9.22 -12.14 15.84
C PHE A 113 10.12 -12.97 14.93
N VAL A 114 9.53 -13.81 14.06
CA VAL A 114 10.30 -14.56 13.04
C VAL A 114 11.02 -13.60 12.10
N SER A 115 10.38 -12.50 11.70
CA SER A 115 11.00 -11.48 10.84
C SER A 115 12.14 -10.74 11.53
N ILE A 116 12.03 -10.47 12.84
CA ILE A 116 13.12 -9.91 13.66
C ILE A 116 14.30 -10.88 13.73
N LEU A 117 14.03 -12.17 14.01
CA LEU A 117 15.07 -13.20 14.06
C LEU A 117 15.77 -13.33 12.70
N ALA A 118 15.01 -13.34 11.61
CA ALA A 118 15.57 -13.30 10.27
C ALA A 118 16.47 -12.07 10.10
N GLY A 119 16.00 -10.86 10.42
CA GLY A 119 16.80 -9.63 10.36
C GLY A 119 18.13 -9.71 11.13
N ILE A 120 18.13 -10.32 12.32
CA ILE A 120 19.37 -10.53 13.11
C ILE A 120 20.31 -11.52 12.40
N ILE A 121 19.80 -12.60 11.84
CA ILE A 121 20.58 -13.58 11.07
C ILE A 121 21.19 -12.91 9.83
N ILE A 122 20.42 -12.07 9.12
CA ILE A 122 20.87 -11.31 7.95
C ILE A 122 22.02 -10.38 8.35
N ASN A 123 21.84 -9.62 9.43
CA ASN A 123 22.86 -8.69 9.94
C ASN A 123 24.18 -9.41 10.28
N LYS A 124 24.11 -10.66 10.77
CA LYS A 124 25.31 -11.47 11.09
C LYS A 124 25.92 -12.18 9.87
N SER A 125 25.11 -12.57 8.90
CA SER A 125 25.54 -13.45 7.79
C SER A 125 26.19 -12.70 6.63
N GLY A 126 26.02 -11.38 6.56
CA GLY A 126 26.52 -10.53 5.49
C GLY A 126 25.63 -10.54 4.25
N LYS A 127 25.67 -9.44 3.48
CA LYS A 127 24.81 -9.20 2.31
C LYS A 127 24.99 -10.23 1.20
N ASP A 128 26.23 -10.65 0.93
CA ASP A 128 26.54 -11.54 -0.20
C ASP A 128 25.85 -12.91 -0.10
N LYS A 129 25.65 -13.42 1.12
CA LYS A 129 24.93 -14.69 1.33
C LYS A 129 23.43 -14.52 1.07
N ILE A 130 22.86 -13.37 1.43
CA ILE A 130 21.45 -13.05 1.15
C ILE A 130 21.22 -12.95 -0.34
N ASP A 131 22.07 -12.20 -1.05
CA ASP A 131 21.93 -12.00 -2.49
C ASP A 131 22.08 -13.32 -3.27
N ARG A 132 22.79 -14.32 -2.69
CA ARG A 132 22.87 -15.68 -3.23
C ARG A 132 21.62 -16.53 -2.97
N VAL A 133 20.99 -16.39 -1.79
CA VAL A 133 19.79 -17.16 -1.41
C VAL A 133 18.52 -16.55 -2.00
N LEU A 134 18.45 -15.23 -2.05
CA LEU A 134 17.33 -14.42 -2.56
C LEU A 134 17.83 -13.52 -3.70
N PRO A 135 18.28 -14.11 -4.83
CA PRO A 135 18.75 -13.31 -5.95
C PRO A 135 17.62 -12.45 -6.54
N PRO A 136 17.95 -11.38 -7.28
CA PRO A 136 16.97 -10.49 -7.90
C PRO A 136 15.92 -11.20 -8.77
N THR A 137 16.29 -12.33 -9.38
CA THR A 137 15.38 -13.16 -10.17
C THR A 137 14.26 -13.77 -9.33
N VAL A 138 14.52 -14.10 -8.06
CA VAL A 138 13.53 -14.66 -7.13
C VAL A 138 12.70 -13.55 -6.50
N THR A 139 13.36 -12.52 -5.93
CA THR A 139 12.66 -11.43 -5.25
C THR A 139 11.79 -10.62 -6.22
N GLY A 140 12.28 -10.35 -7.43
CA GLY A 140 11.50 -9.71 -8.50
C GLY A 140 10.30 -10.54 -8.94
N SER A 141 10.47 -11.86 -9.11
CA SER A 141 9.37 -12.75 -9.48
C SER A 141 8.27 -12.78 -8.41
N ILE A 142 8.64 -12.84 -7.13
CA ILE A 142 7.68 -12.78 -6.01
C ILE A 142 6.94 -11.43 -6.00
N ALA A 143 7.65 -10.32 -6.20
CA ALA A 143 7.02 -9.00 -6.28
C ALA A 143 6.02 -8.88 -7.43
N ILE A 144 6.32 -9.43 -8.60
CA ILE A 144 5.41 -9.47 -9.76
C ILE A 144 4.16 -10.30 -9.42
N ILE A 145 4.30 -11.45 -8.79
CA ILE A 145 3.16 -12.30 -8.41
C ILE A 145 2.24 -11.59 -7.41
N ILE A 146 2.81 -10.89 -6.42
CA ILE A 146 2.03 -10.09 -5.46
C ILE A 146 1.30 -8.96 -6.20
N GLY A 147 1.94 -8.28 -7.15
CA GLY A 147 1.30 -7.25 -7.97
C GLY A 147 0.18 -7.79 -8.87
N LEU A 148 0.38 -8.97 -9.48
CA LEU A 148 -0.63 -9.60 -10.34
C LEU A 148 -1.82 -10.14 -9.55
N SER A 149 -1.62 -10.65 -8.34
CA SER A 149 -2.73 -11.10 -7.49
C SER A 149 -3.65 -9.95 -7.07
N LEU A 150 -3.12 -8.72 -7.01
CA LEU A 150 -3.85 -7.49 -6.74
C LEU A 150 -4.62 -6.95 -7.94
N ALA A 151 -4.19 -7.28 -9.17
CA ALA A 151 -4.81 -6.77 -10.38
C ALA A 151 -6.29 -7.18 -10.48
N ALA A 152 -6.62 -8.41 -10.04
CA ALA A 152 -8.00 -8.88 -10.03
C ALA A 152 -8.91 -7.98 -9.16
N THR A 153 -8.45 -7.63 -7.96
CA THR A 153 -9.23 -6.77 -7.05
C THR A 153 -9.33 -5.35 -7.57
N ALA A 154 -8.25 -4.81 -8.16
CA ALA A 154 -8.27 -3.49 -8.79
C ALA A 154 -9.29 -3.41 -9.94
N MET A 155 -9.44 -4.48 -10.72
CA MET A 155 -10.46 -4.57 -11.78
C MET A 155 -11.88 -4.60 -11.22
N THR A 156 -12.10 -5.29 -10.09
CA THR A 156 -13.39 -5.28 -9.39
C THR A 156 -13.72 -3.89 -8.85
N ASP A 157 -12.75 -3.23 -8.21
CA ASP A 157 -12.92 -1.89 -7.66
C ASP A 157 -13.23 -0.86 -8.76
N ALA A 158 -12.57 -0.96 -9.92
CA ALA A 158 -12.82 -0.09 -11.08
C ALA A 158 -14.25 -0.23 -11.65
N SER A 159 -14.89 -1.37 -11.45
CA SER A 159 -16.27 -1.64 -11.90
C SER A 159 -17.32 -1.39 -10.82
N THR A 160 -16.92 -1.01 -9.60
CA THR A 160 -17.82 -0.87 -8.46
C THR A 160 -18.55 0.47 -8.52
N PHE A 161 -19.86 0.47 -8.27
CA PHE A 161 -20.69 1.66 -8.22
C PHE A 161 -21.67 1.63 -7.05
N PRO A 162 -22.16 2.78 -6.57
CA PRO A 162 -23.04 2.85 -5.41
C PRO A 162 -24.36 2.10 -5.63
N ALA A 163 -24.89 1.49 -4.56
CA ALA A 163 -26.17 0.78 -4.61
C ALA A 163 -27.33 1.65 -5.12
N ALA A 164 -27.27 2.97 -4.89
CA ALA A 164 -28.24 3.96 -5.37
C ALA A 164 -28.27 4.10 -6.91
N ALA A 165 -27.18 3.75 -7.60
CA ALA A 165 -27.08 3.81 -9.05
C ALA A 165 -27.46 2.49 -9.74
N GLN A 166 -27.80 1.42 -8.99
CA GLN A 166 -28.17 0.12 -9.55
C GLN A 166 -29.41 0.16 -10.47
N ALA A 167 -30.30 1.14 -10.27
CA ALA A 167 -31.46 1.33 -11.13
C ALA A 167 -31.08 1.82 -12.55
N ASN A 168 -29.86 2.35 -12.75
CA ASN A 168 -29.36 2.79 -14.05
C ASN A 168 -28.58 1.65 -14.73
N PRO A 169 -29.05 1.12 -15.88
CA PRO A 169 -28.36 0.06 -16.62
C PRO A 169 -26.95 0.47 -17.07
N SER A 170 -26.70 1.78 -17.22
CA SER A 170 -25.43 2.35 -17.67
C SER A 170 -24.43 2.58 -16.53
N ALA A 171 -24.80 2.37 -15.26
CA ALA A 171 -23.95 2.71 -14.11
C ALA A 171 -22.58 1.99 -14.17
N GLY A 172 -22.55 0.73 -14.59
CA GLY A 172 -21.30 -0.02 -14.75
C GLY A 172 -20.39 0.56 -15.85
N SER A 173 -20.96 0.99 -16.98
CA SER A 173 -20.19 1.64 -18.05
C SER A 173 -19.61 2.98 -17.60
N TRP A 174 -20.34 3.72 -16.77
CA TRP A 174 -19.88 5.00 -16.22
C TRP A 174 -18.74 4.80 -15.21
N ALA A 175 -18.83 3.80 -14.34
CA ALA A 175 -17.74 3.45 -13.42
C ALA A 175 -16.43 3.14 -14.16
N TRP A 176 -16.50 2.32 -15.22
CA TRP A 176 -15.36 2.03 -16.09
C TRP A 176 -14.80 3.28 -16.77
N THR A 177 -15.67 4.17 -17.24
CA THR A 177 -15.25 5.41 -17.90
C THR A 177 -14.48 6.31 -16.92
N ILE A 178 -15.00 6.47 -15.70
CA ILE A 178 -14.33 7.24 -14.63
C ILE A 178 -12.97 6.62 -14.28
N ALA A 179 -12.92 5.30 -14.12
CA ALA A 179 -11.67 4.59 -13.81
C ALA A 179 -10.60 4.80 -14.90
N ILE A 180 -10.97 4.68 -16.17
CA ILE A 180 -10.06 4.89 -17.31
C ILE A 180 -9.60 6.36 -17.37
N ILE A 181 -10.51 7.32 -17.20
CA ILE A 181 -10.16 8.76 -17.18
C ILE A 181 -9.20 9.05 -16.04
N THR A 182 -9.44 8.51 -14.84
CA THR A 182 -8.58 8.69 -13.66
C THR A 182 -7.19 8.11 -13.91
N LEU A 183 -7.12 6.90 -14.47
CA LEU A 183 -5.87 6.23 -14.80
C LEU A 183 -5.06 7.01 -15.84
N LEU A 184 -5.70 7.37 -16.97
CA LEU A 184 -5.07 8.14 -18.04
C LEU A 184 -4.60 9.50 -17.55
N SER A 185 -5.42 10.21 -16.76
CA SER A 185 -5.05 11.50 -16.18
C SER A 185 -3.83 11.37 -15.27
N THR A 186 -3.81 10.34 -14.41
CA THR A 186 -2.65 10.04 -13.55
C THR A 186 -1.38 9.80 -14.35
N ILE A 187 -1.46 9.00 -15.43
CA ILE A 187 -0.33 8.72 -16.33
C ILE A 187 0.14 10.02 -17.02
N LEU A 188 -0.79 10.80 -17.56
CA LEU A 188 -0.49 12.07 -18.22
C LEU A 188 0.18 13.05 -17.24
N TYR A 189 -0.34 13.17 -16.02
CA TYR A 189 0.25 14.03 -14.99
C TYR A 189 1.65 13.56 -14.59
N SER A 190 1.90 12.26 -14.52
CA SER A 190 3.23 11.71 -14.24
C SER A 190 4.27 12.09 -15.31
N VAL A 191 3.85 12.16 -16.58
CA VAL A 191 4.76 12.44 -17.71
C VAL A 191 4.89 13.96 -17.99
N TYR A 192 3.80 14.71 -17.92
CA TYR A 192 3.76 16.11 -18.37
C TYR A 192 3.99 17.14 -17.26
N LEU A 193 3.72 16.82 -15.99
CA LEU A 193 4.02 17.75 -14.89
C LEU A 193 5.53 17.83 -14.68
N LYS A 194 6.04 19.06 -14.54
CA LYS A 194 7.45 19.35 -14.30
C LYS A 194 7.68 19.94 -12.91
N GLY A 195 8.89 19.73 -12.37
CA GLY A 195 9.29 20.26 -11.07
C GLY A 195 8.52 19.61 -9.91
N LYS A 196 8.20 20.40 -8.88
CA LYS A 196 7.58 19.93 -7.63
C LYS A 196 6.21 19.26 -7.82
N LEU A 197 5.49 19.62 -8.88
CA LEU A 197 4.17 19.05 -9.19
C LEU A 197 4.25 17.65 -9.80
N SER A 198 5.39 17.28 -10.42
CA SER A 198 5.64 15.93 -10.94
C SER A 198 5.66 14.86 -9.86
N GLN A 199 5.85 15.27 -8.60
CA GLN A 199 5.79 14.41 -7.44
C GLN A 199 4.35 14.20 -6.91
N LEU A 200 3.34 14.88 -7.47
CA LEU A 200 1.93 14.80 -7.03
C LEU A 200 0.92 14.22 -8.06
N PRO A 201 1.30 13.31 -8.99
CA PRO A 201 0.45 12.95 -10.13
C PRO A 201 -0.78 12.14 -9.71
N ILE A 202 -0.67 11.33 -8.66
CA ILE A 202 -1.77 10.48 -8.18
C ILE A 202 -2.84 11.33 -7.50
N LEU A 203 -2.42 12.36 -6.74
CA LEU A 203 -3.35 13.28 -6.11
C LEU A 203 -4.16 14.06 -7.16
N PHE A 204 -3.51 14.58 -8.21
CA PHE A 204 -4.20 15.27 -9.30
C PHE A 204 -5.08 14.33 -10.13
N GLY A 205 -4.62 13.10 -10.37
CA GLY A 205 -5.41 12.06 -11.03
C GLY A 205 -6.71 11.78 -10.29
N LEU A 206 -6.65 11.61 -8.97
CA LEU A 206 -7.82 11.41 -8.12
C LEU A 206 -8.77 12.62 -8.15
N ILE A 207 -8.25 13.85 -8.09
CA ILE A 207 -9.10 15.05 -8.19
C ILE A 207 -9.84 15.07 -9.53
N THR A 208 -9.16 14.71 -10.61
CA THR A 208 -9.76 14.67 -11.96
C THR A 208 -10.79 13.56 -12.11
N GLY A 209 -10.59 12.42 -11.45
CA GLY A 209 -11.59 11.35 -11.40
C GLY A 209 -12.79 11.66 -10.53
N TYR A 210 -12.63 12.55 -9.54
CA TYR A 210 -13.69 12.93 -8.61
C TYR A 210 -14.64 13.99 -9.17
N VAL A 211 -14.12 14.93 -9.99
CA VAL A 211 -14.90 16.00 -10.65
C VAL A 211 -15.64 15.48 -11.86
#